data_AF-A0AAW2U1X1-F1
#
_entry.id   AF-A0AAW2U1X1-F1
#
_cell.length_a   1.000
_cell.length_b   1.000
_cell.length_c   1.000
_cell.angle_alpha   90.00
_cell.angle_beta   90.00
_cell.angle_gamma   90.00
#
_symmetry.space_group_name_H-M   'P 1'
#
loop_
_entity.id
_entity.type
_entity.pdbx_description
1 polymer ?
#
loop_
_entity_poly.entity_id
_entity_poly.type
_entity_poly.pdbx_seq_one_letter_code
_entity_poly.pdbx_strand_id
1 'polypeptide(L)' 'MLRKCPHHELPVWRQVQTFYNGVTLANRVTIDAAAGGTIMKKLPSEAFNIIDEIANQLILIWARES' A
#
# COMPACT_ATOMS: atom_id res chain seq x y z
N MET A 1 21.89 -3.76 30.65
CA MET A 1 22.08 -4.58 29.43
C MET A 1 20.85 -4.38 28.55
N LEU A 2 20.91 -3.48 27.58
CA LEU A 2 19.79 -3.19 26.68
C LEU A 2 19.73 -4.30 25.63
N ARG A 3 18.73 -5.18 25.73
CA ARG A 3 18.43 -6.10 24.62
C ARG A 3 18.03 -5.23 23.44
N LYS A 4 18.85 -5.20 22.39
CA LYS A 4 18.38 -4.79 21.07
C LYS A 4 17.32 -5.82 20.70
N CYS A 5 16.06 -5.53 20.96
CA CYS A 5 14.97 -6.24 20.30
C CYS A 5 15.21 -6.01 18.82
N PRO A 6 15.43 -7.06 18.00
CA PRO A 6 15.34 -6.89 16.57
C PRO A 6 13.88 -6.58 16.33
N HIS A 7 13.52 -5.30 16.29
CA HIS A 7 12.26 -4.85 15.72
C HIS A 7 12.32 -5.32 14.28
N HIS A 8 11.83 -6.53 14.04
CA HIS A 8 11.70 -7.07 12.72
C HIS A 8 10.67 -6.18 12.05
N GLU A 9 11.12 -5.36 11.11
CA GLU A 9 10.24 -4.54 10.30
C GLU A 9 9.14 -5.44 9.75
N LEU A 10 7.89 -4.98 9.78
CA LEU A 10 6.78 -5.75 9.24
C LEU A 10 7.13 -6.16 7.81
N PRO A 11 7.04 -7.45 7.44
CA PRO A 11 7.39 -7.84 6.09
C PRO A 11 6.46 -7.13 5.09
N VAL A 12 7.02 -6.69 3.97
CA VAL A 12 6.34 -5.82 2.98
C VAL A 12 4.97 -6.37 2.56
N TRP A 13 4.85 -7.69 2.35
CA TRP A 13 3.59 -8.33 1.99
C TRP A 13 2.49 -8.11 3.05
N ARG A 14 2.86 -8.07 4.34
CA ARG A 14 1.93 -7.83 5.44
C ARG A 14 1.50 -6.37 5.47
N GLN A 15 2.41 -5.43 5.17
CA GLN A 15 2.07 -4.02 5.04
C GLN A 15 1.07 -3.78 3.89
N VAL A 16 1.35 -4.35 2.70
CA VAL A 16 0.46 -4.30 1.53
C VAL A 16 -0.92 -4.85 1.87
N GLN A 17 -0.99 -6.01 2.53
CA GLN A 17 -2.27 -6.63 2.86
C GLN A 17 -3.05 -5.84 3.91
N THR A 18 -2.39 -5.32 4.96
CA THR A 18 -3.03 -4.46 5.95
C THR A 18 -3.59 -3.19 5.30
N PHE A 19 -2.82 -2.56 4.40
CA PHE A 19 -3.27 -1.38 3.66
C PHE A 19 -4.47 -1.70 2.77
N TYR A 20 -4.37 -2.73 1.92
CA TYR A 20 -5.44 -3.13 1.01
C TYR A 20 -6.74 -3.50 1.75
N ASN A 21 -6.62 -4.16 2.91
CA ASN A 21 -7.78 -4.48 3.74
C ASN A 21 -8.37 -3.26 4.45
N GLY A 22 -7.56 -2.24 4.76
CA GLY A 22 -7.98 -1.03 5.45
C GLY A 22 -8.63 0.04 4.56
N VAL A 23 -8.43 -0.02 3.24
CA VAL A 23 -9.04 0.95 2.31
C VAL A 23 -10.49 0.61 1.94
N THR A 24 -11.22 1.63 1.50
CA THR A 24 -12.61 1.49 1.00
C THR A 24 -12.67 0.64 -0.27
N LEU A 25 -13.85 0.10 -0.59
CA LEU A 25 -14.05 -0.70 -1.81
C LEU A 25 -13.71 0.09 -3.09
N ALA A 26 -14.09 1.37 -3.16
CA ALA A 26 -13.78 2.24 -4.29
C ALA A 26 -12.26 2.36 -4.49
N ASN A 27 -11.52 2.58 -3.40
CA ASN A 27 -10.06 2.67 -3.47
C ASN A 27 -9.43 1.33 -3.86
N ARG A 28 -9.98 0.19 -3.44
CA ARG A 28 -9.49 -1.14 -3.89
C ARG A 28 -9.63 -1.31 -5.39
N VAL A 29 -10.75 -0.88 -5.97
CA VAL A 29 -10.95 -0.92 -7.43
C VAL A 29 -9.91 -0.07 -8.14
N THR A 30 -9.62 1.14 -7.64
CA THR A 30 -8.56 1.99 -8.20
C THR A 30 -7.18 1.35 -8.10
N ILE A 31 -6.86 0.75 -6.95
CA ILE A 31 -5.59 0.06 -6.71
C ILE A 31 -5.42 -1.14 -7.65
N ASP A 32 -6.46 -1.97 -7.78
CA ASP A 32 -6.42 -3.13 -8.68
C ASP A 32 -6.38 -2.69 -10.16
N ALA A 33 -7.04 -1.60 -10.53
CA ALA A 33 -6.95 -1.05 -11.88
C ALA A 33 -5.52 -0.56 -12.20
N ALA A 34 -4.89 0.17 -11.28
CA ALA A 34 -3.50 0.62 -11.42
C ALA A 34 -2.50 -0.54 -11.47
N ALA A 35 -2.78 -1.62 -10.73
CA ALA A 35 -1.98 -2.85 -10.78
C ALA A 35 -2.23 -3.70 -12.05
N GLY A 36 -3.19 -3.34 -12.91
CA GLY A 36 -3.56 -4.10 -14.11
C GLY A 36 -4.27 -5.42 -13.79
N GLY A 37 -4.97 -5.49 -12.65
CA GLY A 37 -5.54 -6.69 -12.07
C GLY A 37 -5.35 -6.71 -10.56
N THR A 38 -5.71 -7.80 -9.88
CA THR A 38 -5.62 -7.82 -8.41
C THR A 38 -4.18 -7.60 -7.92
N ILE A 39 -3.97 -6.58 -7.09
CA ILE A 39 -2.65 -6.22 -6.55
C ILE A 39 -2.05 -7.35 -5.68
N MET A 40 -2.91 -8.18 -5.10
CA MET A 40 -2.52 -9.32 -4.28
C MET A 40 -1.80 -10.44 -5.06
N LYS A 41 -1.82 -10.40 -6.41
CA LYS A 41 -1.05 -11.31 -7.27
C LYS A 41 0.33 -10.75 -7.66
N LYS A 42 0.63 -9.49 -7.33
CA LYS A 42 1.91 -8.86 -7.62
C LYS A 42 2.98 -9.29 -6.62
N LEU A 43 4.24 -9.11 -6.99
CA LEU A 43 5.34 -9.26 -6.02
C LEU A 43 5.19 -8.21 -4.90
N PRO A 44 5.53 -8.53 -3.65
CA PRO A 44 5.33 -7.60 -2.53
C PRO A 44 5.98 -6.22 -2.73
N SER A 45 7.17 -6.17 -3.35
CA SER A 45 7.86 -4.92 -3.69
C SER A 45 7.13 -4.10 -4.76
N GLU A 46 6.59 -4.75 -5.78
CA GLU A 46 5.82 -4.09 -6.84
C GLU A 46 4.49 -3.56 -6.30
N ALA A 47 3.78 -4.36 -5.50
CA ALA A 47 2.56 -3.95 -4.82
C ALA A 47 2.78 -2.76 -3.88
N PHE A 48 3.91 -2.76 -3.15
CA PHE A 48 4.29 -1.65 -2.30
C PHE A 48 4.51 -0.36 -3.09
N ASN A 49 5.26 -0.42 -4.20
CA ASN A 49 5.50 0.74 -5.05
C ASN A 49 4.21 1.32 -5.64
N ILE A 50 3.28 0.46 -6.07
CA ILE A 50 1.97 0.90 -6.59
C ILE A 50 1.15 1.59 -5.49
N ILE A 51 1.13 1.02 -4.28
CA ILE A 51 0.43 1.63 -3.14
C ILE A 51 1.07 2.97 -2.77
N ASP A 52 2.40 3.05 -2.75
CA ASP A 52 3.12 4.29 -2.45
C ASP A 52 2.85 5.37 -3.52
N GLU A 53 2.88 5.01 -4.81
CA GLU A 53 2.56 5.92 -5.90
C GLU A 53 1.11 6.44 -5.79
N ILE A 54 0.14 5.55 -5.56
CA ILE A 54 -1.26 5.92 -5.39
C ILE A 54 -1.46 6.77 -4.13
N ALA A 55 -0.80 6.44 -3.01
CA ALA A 55 -0.88 7.24 -1.79
C ALA A 55 -0.35 8.66 -2.00
N ASN A 56 0.77 8.80 -2.70
CA ASN A 56 1.33 10.09 -3.08
C ASN A 56 0.43 10.84 -4.08
N GLN A 57 -0.24 10.14 -5.01
CA GLN A 57 -1.19 10.73 -5.95
C GLN A 57 -2.52 11.14 -5.27
N LEU A 58 -3.03 10.34 -4.34
CA LEU A 58 -4.26 10.65 -3.59
C LEU A 58 -4.07 11.88 -2.70
N ILE A 59 -2.91 12.07 -2.08
CA ILE A 59 -2.58 13.31 -1.35
C ILE A 59 -2.69 14.53 -2.27
N LEU A 60 -2.26 14.42 -3.54
CA LEU A 60 -2.34 15.50 -4.52
C LEU A 60 -3.77 15.75 -5.03
N ILE A 61 -4.60 14.71 -5.15
CA ILE A 61 -6.01 14.88 -5.57
C ILE A 61 -6.79 15.63 -4.49
N TRP A 62 -6.60 15.29 -3.21
CA TRP A 62 -7.29 15.95 -2.10
C TRP A 62 -6.78 17.39 -1.88
N ALA A 63 -5.49 17.65 -2.14
CA ALA A 63 -4.91 19.00 -2.11
C ALA A 63 -5.27 19.88 -3.32
N ARG A 64 -5.75 19.29 -4.42
CA ARG A 64 -6.12 20.01 -5.65
C ARG A 64 -7.60 20.37 -5.70
N GLU A 65 -8.43 19.68 -4.94
CA GLU A 65 -9.87 19.94 -4.79
C GLU A 65 -10.21 20.72 -3.51
N SER A 66 -9.21 21.26 -2.79
CA SER A 66 -9.36 22.14 -1.61
C SER A 66 -9.02 23.60 -1.88
#